data_AF-A0AAE4I8L7-F1
#
_entry.id   AF-A0AAE4I8L7-F1
#
_cell.length_a   1.000
_cell.length_b   1.000
_cell.length_c   1.000
_cell.angle_alpha   90.00
_cell.angle_beta   90.00
_cell.angle_gamma   90.00
#
_symmetry.space_group_name_H-M   'P 1'
#
loop_
_entity.id
_entity.type
_entity.pdbx_description
1 polymer ?
#
loop_
_entity_poly.entity_id
_entity_poly.type
_entity_poly.pdbx_seq_one_letter_code
_entity_poly.pdbx_strand_id
1 'polypeptide(L)'
;MSDILFHREDYPFAILEEFGLTAQMILDLPESVHLRLQRGDFSPLLPIKIEQPNGYTRCYAKFCLIETDEGVNLLFSPKLEQLDLNQFSEEEKQLLLSGKAIVADIMESNENDTASSQRIKVFVQIDPDTNNVVYTPSQIIGRNLSSIGQEFNLSEEVLESFWKGKTATIESDIFDEDQPVELTIGIDLFSKTGVMVVYGNAEDWDRAVRLQIPDYSFGNDGCWVKKNGLLSYVEESDFTEEIEEALERMSQENQEGNFLEQSEQIEKSMDFLSSTRQQTR
;
A
#
# COMPACT_ATOMS: atom_id res chain seq x y z
N MET A 1 18.45 -3.58 -1.48
CA MET A 1 18.11 -2.72 -0.32
C MET A 1 17.02 -1.77 -0.79
N SER A 2 15.84 -1.77 -0.17
CA SER A 2 14.82 -0.76 -0.45
C SER A 2 15.26 0.55 0.20
N ASP A 3 15.59 1.56 -0.60
CA ASP A 3 16.13 2.83 -0.10
C ASP A 3 15.12 3.53 0.80
N ILE A 4 15.43 3.58 2.10
CA ILE A 4 14.76 4.44 3.07
C ILE A 4 15.22 5.87 2.75
N LEU A 5 14.28 6.72 2.36
CA LEU A 5 14.52 8.12 2.02
C LEU A 5 14.34 9.05 3.21
N PHE A 6 13.43 8.71 4.13
CA PHE A 6 13.08 9.52 5.29
C PHE A 6 13.12 8.70 6.57
N HIS A 7 13.53 9.30 7.68
CA HIS A 7 13.44 8.69 9.01
C HIS A 7 12.26 9.27 9.81
N ARG A 8 11.78 8.56 10.82
CA ARG A 8 10.57 8.98 11.58
C ARG A 8 10.84 10.23 12.41
N GLU A 9 12.08 10.40 12.84
CA GLU A 9 12.56 11.56 13.57
C GLU A 9 12.46 12.85 12.74
N ASP A 10 12.47 12.71 11.42
CA ASP A 10 12.42 13.82 10.47
C ASP A 10 10.98 14.15 10.02
N TYR A 11 9.97 13.47 10.54
CA TYR A 11 8.59 13.73 10.16
C TYR A 11 8.19 15.16 10.56
N PRO A 12 7.59 15.95 9.64
CA PRO A 12 7.25 17.35 9.89
C PRO A 12 5.96 17.46 10.72
N PHE A 13 6.00 17.02 11.98
CA PHE A 13 4.84 16.97 12.89
C PHE A 13 4.17 18.32 13.11
N ALA A 14 4.94 19.41 13.13
CA ALA A 14 4.39 20.75 13.25
C ALA A 14 3.43 21.09 12.09
N ILE A 15 3.79 20.71 10.86
CA ILE A 15 2.94 20.92 9.68
C ILE A 15 1.72 20.00 9.75
N LEU A 16 1.90 18.72 10.12
CA LEU A 16 0.79 17.76 10.29
C LEU A 16 -0.25 18.27 11.31
N GLU A 17 0.21 18.88 12.41
CA GLU A 17 -0.64 19.42 13.47
C GLU A 17 -1.53 20.58 12.98
N GLU A 18 -1.05 21.42 12.04
CA GLU A 18 -1.86 22.46 11.40
C GLU A 18 -3.07 21.88 10.64
N PHE A 19 -2.98 20.63 10.19
CA PHE A 19 -4.07 19.88 9.56
C PHE A 19 -4.83 18.97 10.54
N GLY A 20 -4.59 19.12 11.85
CA GLY A 20 -5.25 18.36 12.90
C GLY A 20 -4.76 16.92 13.05
N LEU A 21 -3.57 16.59 12.54
CA LEU A 21 -2.91 15.30 12.72
C LEU A 21 -1.78 15.46 13.74
N THR A 22 -2.01 15.03 14.99
CA THR A 22 -1.00 15.15 16.05
C THR A 22 0.17 14.19 15.81
N ALA A 23 1.32 14.46 16.44
CA ALA A 23 2.46 13.54 16.38
C ALA A 23 2.09 12.12 16.85
N GLN A 24 1.30 12.03 17.91
CA GLN A 24 0.79 10.78 18.47
C GLN A 24 -0.06 10.01 17.44
N MET A 25 -1.03 10.68 16.80
CA MET A 25 -1.84 10.09 15.74
C MET A 25 -0.97 9.51 14.63
N ILE A 26 0.10 10.20 14.24
CA ILE A 26 0.97 9.76 13.16
C ILE A 26 1.86 8.59 13.59
N LEU A 27 2.42 8.64 14.80
CA LEU A 27 3.25 7.56 15.33
C LEU A 27 2.47 6.28 15.56
N ASP A 28 1.19 6.39 15.93
CA ASP A 28 0.27 5.27 16.13
C ASP A 28 -0.20 4.60 14.83
N LEU A 29 0.16 5.14 13.65
CA LEU A 29 -0.08 4.45 12.39
C LEU A 29 0.67 3.10 12.35
N PRO A 30 0.12 2.06 11.70
CA PRO A 30 0.78 0.77 11.63
C PRO A 30 2.10 0.81 10.88
N GLU A 31 3.01 -0.12 11.20
CA GLU A 31 4.36 -0.20 10.62
C GLU A 31 4.36 -0.17 9.08
N SER A 32 3.39 -0.82 8.44
CA SER A 32 3.24 -0.83 6.98
C SER A 32 3.04 0.57 6.39
N VAL A 33 2.41 1.49 7.12
CA VAL A 33 2.26 2.90 6.72
C VAL A 33 3.56 3.64 6.86
N HIS A 34 4.27 3.45 7.99
CA HIS A 34 5.57 4.07 8.21
C HIS A 34 6.59 3.65 7.15
N LEU A 35 6.64 2.36 6.79
CA LEU A 35 7.52 1.86 5.72
C LEU A 35 7.26 2.55 4.37
N ARG A 36 6.00 2.88 4.05
CA ARG A 36 5.64 3.63 2.84
C ARG A 36 6.09 5.08 2.93
N LEU A 37 5.78 5.76 4.03
CA LEU A 37 6.19 7.15 4.26
C LEU A 37 7.70 7.32 4.21
N GLN A 38 8.45 6.39 4.82
CA GLN A 38 9.91 6.35 4.79
C GLN A 38 10.48 6.17 3.38
N ARG A 39 9.72 5.60 2.44
CA ARG A 39 10.07 5.48 1.01
C ARG A 39 9.59 6.65 0.16
N GLY A 40 8.94 7.65 0.77
CA GLY A 40 8.36 8.80 0.08
C GLY A 40 7.00 8.54 -0.57
N ASP A 41 6.37 7.40 -0.28
CA ASP A 41 5.03 7.10 -0.76
C ASP A 41 3.95 7.84 0.05
N PHE A 42 2.72 7.83 -0.44
CA PHE A 42 1.58 8.43 0.24
C PHE A 42 1.13 7.63 1.48
N SER A 43 0.71 8.37 2.51
CA SER A 43 -0.10 7.87 3.62
C SER A 43 -1.44 7.30 3.13
N PRO A 44 -2.13 6.49 3.96
CA PRO A 44 -3.54 6.21 3.74
C PRO A 44 -4.36 7.50 3.74
N LEU A 45 -5.63 7.39 3.36
CA LEU A 45 -6.53 8.51 3.46
C LEU A 45 -6.86 8.81 4.93
N LEU A 46 -6.34 9.93 5.43
CA LEU A 46 -6.50 10.33 6.83
C LEU A 46 -7.51 11.48 6.98
N PRO A 47 -8.27 11.52 8.08
CA PRO A 47 -9.14 12.66 8.39
C PRO A 47 -8.28 13.86 8.77
N ILE A 48 -8.48 14.98 8.07
CA ILE A 48 -7.82 16.25 8.36
C ILE A 48 -8.83 17.33 8.74
N LYS A 49 -8.38 18.28 9.55
CA LYS A 49 -9.15 19.41 10.03
C LYS A 49 -8.42 20.69 9.65
N ILE A 50 -9.04 21.48 8.77
CA ILE A 50 -8.47 22.74 8.27
C ILE A 50 -9.16 23.91 8.95
N GLU A 51 -8.38 24.77 9.60
CA GLU A 51 -8.89 26.05 10.14
C GLU A 51 -9.38 26.95 9.00
N GLN A 52 -10.54 27.56 9.19
CA GLN A 52 -11.09 28.55 8.26
C GLN A 52 -11.60 29.76 9.04
N PRO A 53 -11.73 30.94 8.40
CA PRO A 53 -12.21 32.16 9.08
C PRO A 53 -13.53 32.00 9.84
N ASN A 54 -14.38 31.05 9.45
CA ASN A 54 -15.70 30.80 10.03
C ASN A 54 -15.81 29.47 10.79
N GLY A 55 -14.67 28.86 11.20
CA GLY A 55 -14.65 27.60 11.96
C GLY A 55 -13.67 26.60 11.36
N TYR A 56 -14.11 25.36 11.16
CA TYR A 56 -13.25 24.28 10.68
C TYR A 56 -13.94 23.46 9.61
N THR A 57 -13.18 23.08 8.57
CA THR A 57 -13.62 22.09 7.59
C THR A 57 -12.95 20.76 7.90
N ARG A 58 -13.76 19.70 8.02
CA ARG A 58 -13.27 18.32 8.09
C ARG A 58 -13.30 17.72 6.71
N CYS A 59 -12.17 17.22 6.25
CA CYS A 59 -12.06 16.49 4.99
C CYS A 59 -11.07 15.33 5.16
N TYR A 60 -10.73 14.70 4.05
CA TYR A 60 -9.82 13.57 4.02
C TYR A 60 -8.75 13.85 2.97
N ALA A 61 -7.50 13.54 3.29
CA ALA A 61 -6.39 13.70 2.37
C ALA A 61 -5.31 12.63 2.62
N LYS A 62 -4.54 12.34 1.57
CA LYS A 62 -3.27 11.63 1.70
C LYS A 62 -2.15 12.66 1.76
N PHE A 63 -1.01 12.29 2.31
CA PHE A 63 0.20 13.10 2.26
C PHE A 63 1.40 12.21 1.95
N CYS A 64 2.43 12.75 1.31
CA CYS A 64 3.74 12.12 1.23
C CYS A 64 4.83 13.08 1.73
N LEU A 65 5.97 12.53 2.10
CA LEU A 65 7.15 13.28 2.53
C LEU A 65 7.97 13.70 1.30
N ILE A 66 8.47 14.92 1.31
CA ILE A 66 9.36 15.45 0.28
C ILE A 66 10.58 16.12 0.92
N GLU A 67 11.72 16.06 0.24
CA GLU A 67 12.91 16.81 0.64
C GLU A 67 12.86 18.23 0.04
N THR A 68 13.12 19.25 0.85
CA THR A 68 13.24 20.65 0.42
C THR A 68 14.55 21.25 0.93
N ASP A 69 14.93 22.43 0.43
CA ASP A 69 16.13 23.14 0.90
C ASP A 69 16.10 23.48 2.41
N GLU A 70 14.90 23.49 3.02
CA GLU A 70 14.66 23.76 4.44
C GLU A 70 14.48 22.48 5.28
N GLY A 71 14.60 21.29 4.65
CA GLY A 71 14.41 19.97 5.26
C GLY A 71 13.17 19.23 4.74
N VAL A 72 12.73 18.22 5.50
CA VAL A 72 11.57 17.39 5.13
C VAL A 72 10.27 18.19 5.23
N ASN A 73 9.45 18.13 4.17
CA ASN A 73 8.16 18.82 4.06
C ASN A 73 7.09 17.84 3.56
N LEU A 74 5.85 18.32 3.38
CA LEU A 74 4.69 17.53 2.98
C LEU A 74 4.09 18.00 1.65
N LEU A 75 3.60 17.04 0.89
CA LEU A 75 2.67 17.30 -0.20
C LEU A 75 1.35 16.56 0.08
N PHE A 76 0.24 17.31 0.13
CA PHE A 76 -1.09 16.72 0.28
C PHE A 76 -1.69 16.37 -1.09
N SER A 77 -2.25 15.17 -1.19
CA SER A 77 -3.12 14.76 -2.28
C SER A 77 -4.58 14.83 -1.81
N PRO A 78 -5.40 15.70 -2.42
CA PRO A 78 -6.80 15.85 -2.02
C PRO A 78 -7.60 14.59 -2.34
N LYS A 79 -8.64 14.31 -1.55
CA LYS A 79 -9.65 13.33 -1.93
C LYS A 79 -10.38 13.81 -3.19
N LEU A 80 -10.13 13.16 -4.32
CA LEU A 80 -10.92 13.33 -5.54
C LEU A 80 -12.33 12.75 -5.34
N GLU A 81 -13.34 13.23 -6.06
CA GLU A 81 -14.70 12.70 -5.97
C GLU A 81 -14.78 11.24 -6.48
N GLN A 82 -15.67 10.45 -5.86
CA GLN A 82 -15.89 9.05 -6.20
C GLN A 82 -16.29 8.89 -7.66
N LEU A 83 -15.67 7.94 -8.36
CA LEU A 83 -16.02 7.64 -9.74
C LEU A 83 -17.27 6.74 -9.80
N ASP A 84 -18.12 6.97 -10.80
CA ASP A 84 -19.29 6.14 -11.05
C ASP A 84 -18.85 4.77 -11.59
N LEU A 85 -18.83 3.76 -10.72
CA LEU A 85 -18.50 2.39 -11.09
C LEU A 85 -19.52 1.78 -12.09
N ASN A 86 -20.68 2.41 -12.32
CA ASN A 86 -21.69 1.91 -13.25
C ASN A 86 -21.22 1.80 -14.70
N GLN A 87 -20.09 2.44 -15.06
CA GLN A 87 -19.50 2.31 -16.39
C GLN A 87 -18.74 0.99 -16.61
N PHE A 88 -18.45 0.23 -15.55
CA PHE A 88 -17.73 -1.05 -15.62
C PHE A 88 -18.68 -2.24 -15.54
N SER A 89 -18.34 -3.32 -16.22
CA SER A 89 -19.02 -4.62 -16.08
C SER A 89 -18.82 -5.20 -14.68
N GLU A 90 -19.65 -6.17 -14.30
CA GLU A 90 -19.57 -6.77 -12.96
C GLU A 90 -18.23 -7.47 -12.71
N GLU A 91 -17.66 -8.13 -13.73
CA GLU A 91 -16.34 -8.76 -13.63
C GLU A 91 -15.22 -7.73 -13.43
N GLU A 92 -15.27 -6.61 -14.16
CA GLU A 92 -14.32 -5.49 -14.01
C GLU A 92 -14.44 -4.84 -12.64
N LYS A 93 -15.67 -4.64 -12.13
CA LYS A 93 -15.90 -4.13 -10.77
C LYS A 93 -15.29 -5.05 -9.72
N GLN A 94 -15.48 -6.35 -9.82
CA GLN A 94 -14.89 -7.30 -8.86
C GLN A 94 -13.36 -7.24 -8.89
N LEU A 95 -12.75 -7.14 -10.08
CA LEU A 95 -11.29 -7.00 -10.20
C LEU A 95 -10.79 -5.68 -9.62
N LEU A 96 -11.47 -4.56 -9.92
CA LEU A 96 -11.13 -3.24 -9.41
C LEU A 96 -11.30 -3.15 -7.88
N LEU A 97 -12.40 -3.67 -7.33
CA LEU A 97 -12.63 -3.74 -5.88
C LEU A 97 -11.64 -4.68 -5.19
N SER A 98 -11.15 -5.69 -5.91
CA SER A 98 -10.01 -6.49 -5.44
C SER A 98 -8.68 -5.74 -5.55
N GLY A 99 -8.64 -4.45 -5.90
CA GLY A 99 -7.42 -3.62 -5.94
C GLY A 99 -6.53 -3.85 -7.16
N LYS A 100 -6.97 -4.64 -8.16
CA LYS A 100 -6.19 -4.92 -9.37
C LYS A 100 -6.33 -3.82 -10.40
N ALA A 101 -5.25 -3.55 -11.12
CA ALA A 101 -5.31 -2.75 -12.34
C ALA A 101 -5.88 -3.60 -13.49
N ILE A 102 -6.84 -3.06 -14.23
CA ILE A 102 -7.47 -3.69 -15.39
C ILE A 102 -7.38 -2.79 -16.62
N VAL A 103 -7.60 -3.34 -17.81
CA VAL A 103 -7.71 -2.55 -19.04
C VAL A 103 -9.18 -2.31 -19.36
N ALA A 104 -9.55 -1.04 -19.57
CA ALA A 104 -10.91 -0.66 -19.96
C ALA A 104 -10.90 0.33 -21.14
N ASP A 105 -12.05 0.46 -21.81
CA ASP A 105 -12.29 1.49 -22.83
C ASP A 105 -13.05 2.66 -22.18
N ILE A 106 -12.43 3.84 -22.08
CA ILE A 106 -13.05 5.07 -21.55
C ILE A 106 -13.37 6.04 -22.69
N MET A 107 -14.47 6.78 -22.56
CA MET A 107 -14.85 7.86 -23.47
C MET A 107 -14.20 9.16 -22.99
N GLU A 108 -13.24 9.68 -23.76
CA GLU A 108 -12.62 10.97 -23.48
C GLU A 108 -13.30 12.05 -24.34
N SER A 109 -13.77 13.13 -23.71
CA SER A 109 -14.29 14.29 -24.41
C SER A 109 -13.13 15.15 -24.91
N ASN A 110 -13.08 15.39 -26.22
CA ASN A 110 -12.04 16.23 -26.80
C ASN A 110 -12.21 17.67 -26.30
N GLU A 111 -11.16 18.28 -25.73
CA GLU A 111 -11.21 19.65 -25.18
C GLU A 111 -11.67 20.70 -26.23
N ASN A 112 -11.46 20.40 -27.52
CA ASN A 112 -11.78 21.27 -28.63
C ASN A 112 -13.12 20.96 -29.32
N ASP A 113 -13.78 19.84 -29.02
CA ASP A 113 -15.04 19.45 -29.66
C ASP A 113 -15.86 18.50 -28.77
N THR A 114 -16.79 19.09 -28.02
CA THR A 114 -17.70 18.41 -27.10
C THR A 114 -18.64 17.40 -27.78
N ALA A 115 -18.70 17.37 -29.12
CA ALA A 115 -19.48 16.41 -29.89
C ALA A 115 -18.69 15.14 -30.28
N SER A 116 -17.36 15.12 -30.14
CA SER A 116 -16.52 13.96 -30.47
C SER A 116 -15.95 13.32 -29.19
N SER A 117 -16.61 12.27 -28.71
CA SER A 117 -16.04 11.40 -27.67
C SER A 117 -15.16 10.36 -28.36
N GLN A 118 -13.87 10.34 -28.05
CA GLN A 118 -12.96 9.30 -28.53
C GLN A 118 -12.87 8.17 -27.51
N ARG A 119 -13.01 6.91 -27.97
CA ARG A 119 -12.71 5.75 -27.14
C ARG A 119 -11.20 5.59 -27.02
N ILE A 120 -10.70 5.63 -25.80
CA ILE A 120 -9.31 5.38 -25.47
C ILE A 120 -9.19 4.12 -24.60
N LYS A 121 -8.19 3.29 -24.89
CA LYS A 121 -7.81 2.17 -24.02
C LYS A 121 -6.92 2.67 -22.90
N VAL A 122 -7.29 2.32 -21.68
CA VAL A 122 -6.60 2.78 -20.47
C VAL A 122 -6.40 1.63 -19.51
N PHE A 123 -5.35 1.69 -18.71
CA PHE A 123 -5.31 0.96 -17.45
C PHE A 123 -6.10 1.73 -16.42
N VAL A 124 -6.83 0.99 -15.57
CA VAL A 124 -7.74 1.51 -14.56
C VAL A 124 -7.48 0.78 -13.26
N GLN A 125 -7.38 1.49 -12.14
CA GLN A 125 -7.24 0.90 -10.82
C GLN A 125 -8.04 1.71 -9.80
N ILE A 126 -8.60 1.06 -8.78
CA ILE A 126 -9.23 1.75 -7.66
C ILE A 126 -8.19 2.04 -6.60
N ASP A 127 -8.19 3.27 -6.11
CA ASP A 127 -7.54 3.65 -4.87
C ASP A 127 -8.34 3.03 -3.71
N PRO A 128 -7.77 2.04 -3.00
CA PRO A 128 -8.48 1.33 -1.95
C PRO A 128 -8.89 2.23 -0.77
N ASP A 129 -8.25 3.38 -0.60
CA ASP A 129 -8.54 4.28 0.52
C ASP A 129 -9.65 5.28 0.19
N THR A 130 -9.75 5.70 -1.08
CA THR A 130 -10.73 6.73 -1.51
C THR A 130 -11.90 6.16 -2.30
N ASN A 131 -11.81 4.90 -2.76
CA ASN A 131 -12.65 4.31 -3.79
C ASN A 131 -12.64 5.11 -5.11
N ASN A 132 -11.62 5.93 -5.33
CA ASN A 132 -11.46 6.67 -6.58
C ASN A 132 -10.85 5.78 -7.64
N VAL A 133 -11.29 5.97 -8.87
CA VAL A 133 -10.71 5.28 -10.01
C VAL A 133 -9.64 6.17 -10.61
N VAL A 134 -8.41 5.68 -10.67
CA VAL A 134 -7.33 6.29 -11.45
C VAL A 134 -7.21 5.56 -12.76
N TYR A 135 -6.92 6.29 -13.83
CA TYR A 135 -6.65 5.69 -15.13
C TYR A 135 -5.50 6.38 -15.85
N THR A 136 -4.84 5.62 -16.72
CA THR A 136 -3.76 6.12 -17.57
C THR A 136 -3.83 5.46 -18.94
N PRO A 137 -3.51 6.18 -20.05
CA PRO A 137 -3.45 5.60 -21.38
C PRO A 137 -2.60 4.33 -21.43
N SER A 138 -3.13 3.28 -22.05
CA SER A 138 -2.50 1.96 -22.02
C SER A 138 -1.14 1.93 -22.71
N GLN A 139 -0.87 2.88 -23.61
CA GLN A 139 0.42 3.03 -24.30
C GLN A 139 1.54 3.44 -23.35
N ILE A 140 1.25 4.22 -22.31
CA ILE A 140 2.25 4.67 -21.33
C ILE A 140 2.73 3.47 -20.52
N ILE A 141 1.80 2.72 -19.94
CA ILE A 141 2.11 1.51 -19.17
C ILE A 141 2.71 0.42 -20.07
N GLY A 142 2.19 0.24 -21.28
CA GLY A 142 2.73 -0.73 -22.23
C GLY A 142 4.20 -0.45 -22.58
N ARG A 143 4.59 0.83 -22.71
CA ARG A 143 6.00 1.22 -22.90
C ARG A 143 6.84 0.86 -21.67
N ASN A 144 6.36 1.18 -20.46
CA ASN A 144 7.09 0.90 -19.22
C ASN A 144 7.26 -0.61 -18.99
N LEU A 145 6.21 -1.41 -19.24
CA LEU A 145 6.27 -2.87 -19.22
C LEU A 145 7.26 -3.42 -20.24
N SER A 146 7.34 -2.83 -21.44
CA SER A 146 8.32 -3.27 -22.45
C SER A 146 9.76 -3.04 -21.98
N SER A 147 10.03 -1.90 -21.32
CA SER A 147 11.35 -1.62 -20.74
C SER A 147 11.71 -2.58 -19.62
N ILE A 148 10.77 -2.85 -18.70
CA ILE A 148 10.96 -3.82 -17.62
C ILE A 148 11.12 -5.24 -18.17
N GLY A 149 10.32 -5.60 -19.18
CA GLY A 149 10.41 -6.90 -19.84
C GLY A 149 11.78 -7.18 -20.47
N GLN A 150 12.43 -6.16 -21.03
CA GLN A 150 13.79 -6.28 -21.56
C GLN A 150 14.84 -6.42 -20.45
N GLU A 151 14.71 -5.65 -19.37
CA GLU A 151 15.64 -5.70 -18.23
C GLU A 151 15.63 -7.09 -17.57
N PHE A 152 14.44 -7.67 -17.37
CA PHE A 152 14.26 -8.95 -16.68
C PHE A 152 14.06 -10.15 -17.61
N ASN A 153 14.27 -9.99 -18.93
CA ASN A 153 14.06 -11.04 -19.94
C ASN A 153 12.70 -11.76 -19.85
N LEU A 154 11.62 -11.02 -19.62
CA LEU A 154 10.27 -11.58 -19.49
C LEU A 154 9.76 -12.12 -20.83
N SER A 155 9.07 -13.26 -20.80
CA SER A 155 8.42 -13.82 -21.99
C SER A 155 7.22 -12.98 -22.44
N GLU A 156 6.84 -13.11 -23.71
CA GLU A 156 5.63 -12.46 -24.24
C GLU A 156 4.37 -12.89 -23.48
N GLU A 157 4.28 -14.17 -23.07
CA GLU A 157 3.16 -14.67 -22.27
C GLU A 157 3.04 -13.95 -20.92
N VAL A 158 4.18 -13.72 -20.24
CA VAL A 158 4.23 -12.96 -18.99
C VAL A 158 3.81 -11.51 -19.23
N LEU A 159 4.33 -10.87 -20.28
CA LEU A 159 3.96 -9.50 -20.63
C LEU A 159 2.46 -9.36 -20.91
N GLU A 160 1.86 -10.28 -21.66
CA GLU A 160 0.42 -10.33 -21.92
C GLU A 160 -0.42 -10.53 -20.66
N SER A 161 0.12 -11.23 -19.66
CA SER A 161 -0.58 -11.49 -18.41
C SER A 161 -0.85 -10.20 -17.61
N PHE A 162 0.04 -9.20 -17.69
CA PHE A 162 -0.14 -7.91 -17.00
C PHE A 162 -1.35 -7.13 -17.51
N TRP A 163 -1.67 -7.25 -18.81
CA TRP A 163 -2.88 -6.66 -19.39
C TRP A 163 -4.18 -7.27 -18.86
N LYS A 164 -4.08 -8.41 -18.17
CA LYS A 164 -5.19 -9.11 -17.50
C LYS A 164 -5.18 -8.88 -15.98
N GLY A 165 -4.38 -7.92 -15.49
CA GLY A 165 -4.26 -7.60 -14.07
C GLY A 165 -3.57 -8.69 -13.23
N LYS A 166 -2.74 -9.52 -13.87
CA LYS A 166 -1.92 -10.52 -13.16
C LYS A 166 -0.58 -9.92 -12.76
N THR A 167 0.06 -10.55 -11.78
CA THR A 167 1.46 -10.34 -11.41
C THR A 167 2.30 -11.50 -11.93
N ALA A 168 3.61 -11.31 -11.98
CA ALA A 168 4.55 -12.37 -12.35
C ALA A 168 5.70 -12.41 -11.36
N THR A 169 5.94 -13.58 -10.77
CA THR A 169 7.11 -13.85 -9.93
C THR A 169 8.19 -14.51 -10.79
N ILE A 170 9.41 -13.97 -10.72
CA ILE A 170 10.58 -14.44 -11.44
C ILE A 170 11.75 -14.61 -10.46
N GLU A 171 12.71 -15.46 -10.82
CA GLU A 171 14.03 -15.47 -10.21
C GLU A 171 14.97 -14.58 -11.03
N SER A 172 15.71 -13.69 -10.36
CA SER A 172 16.60 -12.71 -11.00
C SER A 172 17.95 -12.69 -10.31
N ASP A 173 19.01 -12.82 -11.11
CA ASP A 173 20.42 -12.76 -10.73
C ASP A 173 21.03 -11.34 -10.84
N ILE A 174 20.25 -10.37 -11.33
CA ILE A 174 20.69 -8.97 -11.57
C ILE A 174 21.34 -8.30 -10.34
N PHE A 175 21.00 -8.74 -9.13
CA PHE A 175 21.54 -8.18 -7.89
C PHE A 175 22.71 -8.99 -7.31
N ASP A 176 22.76 -10.31 -7.55
CA ASP A 176 23.81 -11.22 -7.13
C ASP A 176 23.78 -12.50 -7.99
N GLU A 177 24.86 -12.76 -8.74
CA GLU A 177 24.95 -13.93 -9.62
C GLU A 177 25.02 -15.27 -8.85
N ASP A 178 25.47 -15.25 -7.59
CA ASP A 178 25.62 -16.46 -6.78
C ASP A 178 24.35 -16.78 -5.97
N GLN A 179 23.43 -15.80 -5.82
CA GLN A 179 22.17 -15.96 -5.09
C GLN A 179 21.03 -15.24 -5.83
N PRO A 180 20.36 -15.94 -6.78
CA PRO A 180 19.20 -15.37 -7.45
C PRO A 180 18.12 -15.03 -6.42
N VAL A 181 17.52 -13.86 -6.58
CA VAL A 181 16.45 -13.36 -5.72
C VAL A 181 15.11 -13.51 -6.44
N GLU A 182 14.07 -13.86 -5.69
CA GLU A 182 12.70 -13.78 -6.21
C GLU A 182 12.27 -12.31 -6.31
N LEU A 183 11.65 -11.96 -7.43
CA LEU A 183 11.04 -10.66 -7.66
C LEU A 183 9.63 -10.87 -8.19
N THR A 184 8.67 -10.08 -7.70
CA THR A 184 7.32 -10.02 -8.23
C THR A 184 7.06 -8.69 -8.91
N ILE A 185 6.64 -8.75 -10.17
CA ILE A 185 6.36 -7.60 -11.03
C ILE A 185 4.86 -7.50 -11.24
N GLY A 186 4.33 -6.27 -11.29
CA GLY A 186 2.93 -6.03 -11.61
C GLY A 186 2.62 -4.56 -11.89
N ILE A 187 1.38 -4.30 -12.28
CA ILE A 187 0.88 -2.95 -12.54
C ILE A 187 0.33 -2.37 -11.24
N ASP A 188 0.85 -1.21 -10.87
CA ASP A 188 0.33 -0.38 -9.79
C ASP A 188 0.36 1.07 -10.24
N LEU A 189 -0.80 1.62 -10.59
CA LEU A 189 -0.95 2.98 -11.10
C LEU A 189 -0.65 4.06 -10.05
N PHE A 190 -0.52 3.68 -8.77
CA PHE A 190 -0.09 4.57 -7.70
C PHE A 190 1.43 4.65 -7.58
N SER A 191 2.17 3.74 -8.23
CA SER A 191 3.62 3.81 -8.30
C SER A 191 4.09 4.92 -9.24
N LYS A 192 5.32 5.40 -9.05
CA LYS A 192 5.92 6.46 -9.87
C LYS A 192 5.88 6.19 -11.39
N THR A 193 5.93 4.94 -11.80
CA THR A 193 5.97 4.53 -13.22
C THR A 193 4.70 3.79 -13.67
N GLY A 194 3.77 3.51 -12.76
CA GLY A 194 2.62 2.65 -13.04
C GLY A 194 2.95 1.15 -13.09
N VAL A 195 4.22 0.76 -12.91
CA VAL A 195 4.69 -0.63 -12.81
C VAL A 195 5.58 -0.74 -11.59
N MET A 196 5.33 -1.71 -10.71
CA MET A 196 6.13 -1.93 -9.51
C MET A 196 6.90 -3.25 -9.63
N VAL A 197 8.09 -3.28 -9.05
CA VAL A 197 8.91 -4.48 -8.86
C VAL A 197 9.14 -4.63 -7.36
N VAL A 198 8.71 -5.75 -6.81
CA VAL A 198 8.77 -6.06 -5.37
C VAL A 198 9.70 -7.24 -5.17
N TYR A 199 10.59 -7.18 -4.18
CA TYR A 199 11.38 -8.35 -3.79
C TYR A 199 10.50 -9.38 -3.10
N GLY A 200 10.64 -10.64 -3.51
CA GLY A 200 9.87 -11.76 -3.01
C GLY A 200 8.73 -12.18 -3.92
N ASN A 201 7.79 -12.92 -3.34
CA ASN A 201 6.75 -13.62 -4.07
C ASN A 201 5.43 -12.83 -4.14
N ALA A 202 4.34 -13.48 -4.58
CA ALA A 202 3.03 -12.85 -4.69
C ALA A 202 2.47 -12.32 -3.34
N GLU A 203 2.83 -12.93 -2.21
CA GLU A 203 2.44 -12.43 -0.89
C GLU A 203 3.18 -11.15 -0.53
N ASP A 204 4.47 -11.05 -0.86
CA ASP A 204 5.26 -9.82 -0.71
C ASP A 204 4.69 -8.69 -1.57
N TRP A 205 4.29 -9.01 -2.80
CA TRP A 205 3.58 -8.09 -3.68
C TRP A 205 2.30 -7.56 -3.02
N ASP A 206 1.45 -8.46 -2.53
CA ASP A 206 0.19 -8.06 -1.91
C ASP A 206 0.43 -7.20 -0.67
N ARG A 207 1.48 -7.48 0.13
CA ARG A 207 1.88 -6.64 1.27
C ARG A 207 2.40 -5.26 0.85
N ALA A 208 3.17 -5.20 -0.23
CA ALA A 208 3.78 -3.96 -0.72
C ALA A 208 2.76 -3.03 -1.39
N VAL A 209 1.85 -3.59 -2.19
CA VAL A 209 0.91 -2.83 -3.03
C VAL A 209 -0.42 -2.61 -2.33
N ARG A 210 -0.85 -3.54 -1.46
CA ARG A 210 -2.07 -3.35 -0.66
C ARG A 210 -1.66 -2.93 0.73
N LEU A 211 -1.98 -1.68 1.06
CA LEU A 211 -1.93 -1.23 2.44
C LEU A 211 -3.08 -1.90 3.22
N GLN A 212 -2.81 -3.08 3.76
CA GLN A 212 -3.73 -3.75 4.67
C GLN A 212 -3.65 -3.08 6.03
N ILE A 213 -4.36 -1.98 6.19
CA ILE A 213 -4.64 -1.44 7.52
C ILE A 213 -5.73 -2.33 8.15
N PRO A 214 -5.44 -2.96 9.30
CA PRO A 214 -6.43 -3.75 10.02
C PRO A 214 -7.60 -2.88 10.48
N ASP A 215 -8.73 -3.51 10.81
CA ASP A 215 -9.90 -2.79 11.30
C ASP A 215 -9.61 -1.99 12.58
N TYR A 216 -8.67 -2.49 13.39
CA TYR A 216 -8.11 -1.83 14.56
C TYR A 216 -6.59 -1.87 14.49
N SER A 217 -5.96 -0.70 14.47
CA SER A 217 -4.51 -0.54 14.54
C SER A 217 -4.18 0.21 15.83
N PHE A 218 -3.79 -0.54 16.85
CA PHE A 218 -3.41 0.01 18.14
C PHE A 218 -1.98 0.55 18.10
N GLY A 219 -1.83 1.81 18.47
CA GLY A 219 -0.56 2.44 18.74
C GLY A 219 -0.28 2.50 20.24
N ASN A 220 0.65 3.36 20.63
CA ASN A 220 1.05 3.49 22.03
C ASN A 220 0.03 4.27 22.85
N ASP A 221 -0.68 5.22 22.23
CA ASP A 221 -1.51 6.18 22.95
C ASP A 221 -2.96 6.27 22.38
N GLY A 222 -3.30 5.40 21.44
CA GLY A 222 -4.63 5.32 20.84
C GLY A 222 -4.76 4.24 19.78
N CYS A 223 -5.86 4.29 19.03
CA CYS A 223 -6.19 3.30 18.02
C CYS A 223 -6.71 3.99 16.75
N TRP A 224 -6.12 3.63 15.61
CA TRP A 224 -6.72 3.88 14.31
C TRP A 224 -7.76 2.81 14.00
N VAL A 225 -9.01 3.23 13.88
CA VAL A 225 -10.14 2.36 13.56
C VAL A 225 -10.52 2.58 12.09
N LYS A 226 -10.59 1.50 11.33
CA LYS A 226 -11.03 1.51 9.92
C LYS A 226 -12.48 1.05 9.85
N LYS A 227 -13.39 1.93 9.41
CA LYS A 227 -14.81 1.60 9.18
C LYS A 227 -15.20 2.04 7.77
N ASN A 228 -15.73 1.11 6.97
CA ASN A 228 -16.12 1.33 5.57
C ASN A 228 -15.01 1.93 4.69
N GLY A 229 -13.75 1.54 4.92
CA GLY A 229 -12.59 2.06 4.18
C GLY A 229 -12.08 3.42 4.64
N LEU A 230 -12.73 4.07 5.61
CA LEU A 230 -12.28 5.35 6.18
C LEU A 230 -11.65 5.12 7.56
N LEU A 231 -10.58 5.87 7.83
CA LEU A 231 -9.89 5.85 9.12
C LEU A 231 -10.42 6.95 10.05
N SER A 232 -10.53 6.58 11.32
CA SER A 232 -10.78 7.49 12.44
C SER A 232 -9.85 7.14 13.58
N TYR A 233 -9.33 8.14 14.27
CA TYR A 233 -8.50 7.93 15.46
C TYR A 233 -9.34 8.03 16.72
N VAL A 234 -9.08 7.13 17.68
CA VAL A 234 -9.67 7.12 19.01
C VAL A 234 -8.51 7.14 20.01
N GLU A 235 -8.49 8.14 20.89
CA GLU A 235 -7.51 8.19 21.99
C GLU A 235 -7.77 7.05 22.97
N GLU A 236 -6.73 6.54 23.65
CA GLU A 236 -6.87 5.45 24.62
C GLU A 236 -7.93 5.74 25.69
N SER A 237 -8.01 6.98 26.17
CA SER A 237 -8.99 7.39 27.17
C SER A 237 -10.45 7.33 26.70
N ASP A 238 -10.67 7.28 25.38
CA ASP A 238 -11.97 7.23 24.74
C ASP A 238 -12.28 5.86 24.11
N PHE A 239 -11.52 4.82 24.46
CA PHE A 239 -11.79 3.46 23.98
C PHE A 239 -13.19 3.00 24.40
N THR A 240 -13.93 2.51 23.41
CA THR A 240 -15.22 1.85 23.61
C THR A 240 -15.01 0.39 23.99
N GLU A 241 -15.99 -0.26 24.61
CA GLU A 241 -15.96 -1.71 24.90
C GLU A 241 -15.56 -2.56 23.66
N GLU A 242 -16.06 -2.20 22.46
CA GLU A 242 -15.70 -2.85 21.19
C GLU A 242 -14.19 -2.80 20.88
N ILE A 243 -13.54 -1.66 21.18
CA ILE A 243 -12.12 -1.43 20.96
C ILE A 243 -11.29 -2.15 22.03
N GLU A 244 -11.72 -2.12 23.28
CA GLU A 244 -11.08 -2.85 24.38
C GLU A 244 -11.08 -4.37 24.13
N GLU A 245 -12.21 -4.94 23.72
CA GLU A 245 -12.32 -6.35 23.36
C GLU A 245 -11.41 -6.72 22.17
N ALA A 246 -11.27 -5.81 21.19
CA ALA A 246 -10.36 -6.01 20.07
C ALA A 246 -8.88 -5.98 20.51
N LEU A 247 -8.52 -5.09 21.44
CA LEU A 247 -7.18 -5.01 22.03
C LEU A 247 -6.85 -6.29 22.82
N GLU A 248 -7.79 -6.79 23.64
CA GLU A 248 -7.61 -8.02 24.40
C GLU A 248 -7.38 -9.22 23.48
N ARG A 249 -8.18 -9.35 22.42
CA ARG A 249 -8.04 -10.43 21.43
C ARG A 249 -6.67 -10.39 20.75
N MET A 250 -6.24 -9.20 20.31
CA MET A 250 -4.92 -9.02 19.69
C MET A 250 -3.78 -9.37 20.67
N SER A 251 -3.92 -9.02 21.95
CA SER A 251 -2.96 -9.38 22.99
C SER A 251 -2.84 -10.90 23.18
N GLN A 252 -3.98 -11.60 23.20
CA GLN A 252 -4.02 -13.06 23.32
C GLN A 252 -3.37 -13.75 22.11
N GLU A 253 -3.72 -13.33 20.89
CA GLU A 253 -3.15 -13.87 19.66
C GLU A 253 -1.62 -13.71 19.60
N ASN A 254 -1.11 -12.53 19.99
CA ASN A 254 0.33 -12.26 20.04
C ASN A 254 1.06 -13.10 21.11
N GLN A 255 0.39 -13.40 22.24
CA GLN A 255 0.96 -14.27 23.28
C GLN A 255 1.01 -15.73 22.83
N GLU A 256 -0.06 -16.23 22.18
CA GLU A 256 -0.12 -17.59 21.65
C GLU A 256 0.89 -17.82 20.52
N GLY A 257 1.02 -16.87 19.58
CA GLY A 257 2.01 -16.92 18.52
C GLY A 257 3.45 -17.00 19.04
N ASN A 258 3.80 -16.16 20.02
CA ASN A 258 5.11 -16.20 20.67
C ASN A 258 5.39 -17.55 21.37
N PHE A 259 4.37 -18.15 21.98
CA PHE A 259 4.51 -19.45 22.64
C PHE A 259 4.75 -20.59 21.64
N LEU A 260 4.02 -20.57 20.52
CA LEU A 260 4.20 -21.51 19.40
C LEU A 260 5.61 -21.40 18.80
N GLU A 261 6.09 -20.19 18.50
CA GLU A 261 7.45 -19.99 17.97
C GLU A 261 8.54 -20.49 18.93
N GLN A 262 8.40 -20.23 20.24
CA GLN A 262 9.33 -20.76 21.24
C GLN A 262 9.27 -22.29 21.32
N SER A 263 8.09 -22.89 21.22
CA SER A 263 7.94 -24.35 21.22
C SER A 263 8.59 -25.01 20.00
N GLU A 264 8.44 -24.44 18.80
CA GLU A 264 9.09 -24.92 17.59
C GLU A 264 10.62 -24.78 17.65
N GLN A 265 11.14 -23.69 18.24
CA GLN A 265 12.58 -23.52 18.45
C GLN A 265 13.16 -24.55 19.43
N ILE A 266 12.39 -24.91 20.47
CA ILE A 266 12.77 -25.97 21.42
C ILE A 266 12.76 -27.34 20.74
N GLU A 267 11.72 -27.67 19.97
CA GLU A 267 11.66 -28.94 19.22
C GLU A 267 12.81 -29.08 18.22
N LYS A 268 13.08 -28.04 17.41
CA LYS A 268 14.24 -28.02 16.49
C LYS A 268 15.56 -28.22 17.22
N SER A 269 15.71 -27.65 18.42
CA SER A 269 16.92 -27.81 19.24
C SER A 269 17.06 -29.23 19.82
N MET A 270 15.95 -29.87 20.20
CA MET A 270 15.93 -31.24 20.69
C MET A 270 16.22 -32.26 19.56
N ASP A 271 15.70 -32.02 18.36
CA ASP A 271 15.98 -32.83 17.16
C ASP A 271 17.46 -32.73 16.76
N PHE A 272 18.07 -31.54 16.83
CA PHE A 272 19.50 -31.37 16.60
C PHE A 272 20.37 -32.15 17.61
N LEU A 273 19.98 -32.15 18.89
CA LEU A 273 20.68 -32.90 19.95
C LEU A 273 20.54 -34.43 19.79
N SER A 274 19.41 -34.92 19.31
CA SER A 274 19.19 -36.35 19.01
C SER A 274 19.99 -36.82 17.78
N SER A 275 20.08 -35.97 16.75
CA SER A 275 20.82 -36.22 15.51
C SER A 275 22.34 -36.31 15.75
N THR A 276 22.86 -35.44 16.62
CA THR A 276 24.29 -35.42 16.97
C THR A 276 24.70 -36.65 17.80
N ARG A 277 23.81 -37.15 18.66
CA ARG A 277 24.03 -38.38 19.45
C ARG A 277 24.01 -39.66 18.62
N GLN A 278 23.32 -39.68 17.47
CA GLN A 278 23.34 -40.84 16.56
C GLN A 278 24.60 -40.90 15.69
N GLN A 279 25.31 -39.79 15.47
CA GLN A 279 26.57 -39.76 14.72
C GLN A 279 27.81 -40.12 15.58
N THR A 280 27.68 -40.20 16.90
CA THR A 280 28.78 -40.51 17.83
C THR A 280 28.76 -41.93 18.40
N ARG A 281 28.01 -42.86 17.79
CA ARG A 281 27.99 -44.28 18.16
C ARG A 281 28.43 -45.19 17.03
#